data_AF-A0A2N2WUP9-F1
#
_entry.id   AF-A0A2N2WUP9-F1
#
_cell.length_a   1.000
_cell.length_b   1.000
_cell.length_c   1.000
_cell.angle_alpha   90.00
_cell.angle_beta   90.00
_cell.angle_gamma   90.00
#
_symmetry.space_group_name_H-M   'P 1'
#
loop_
_entity.id
_entity.type
_entity.pdbx_description
1 polymer ?
#
loop_
_entity_poly.entity_id
_entity_poly.type
_entity_poly.pdbx_seq_one_letter_code
_entity_poly.pdbx_strand_id
1 'polypeptide(L)'
;MKNIKVIQELHDLGITGYHEVSYNPSYEELYQAEVSHRRIGFEKGALTDSGAVAVKTGIFTGRSPKDRYIVKDDVTKDTIYWDEKVNFSTTLEVYNDLKALVLNQLSTSKKIYVVDAFCGTNVDTRLKVRFVMEVAWQAHFVTNMFIRPSIYELENFGEPDFIVMNGSKAVNPNWKAQGLNSENFVVFNLTEKIQLIGGTWYGGEMKKGMFAMMNYYLPLKGMASMHCSANVGEKGDVAVFFGLSGTGKTTLSADPKRYLIGDDEHGWDNNGVFNFEGGCYAKVIDLSQKNEPDIWNAIKRDALLENVAVNEYGEVDFYDHSITENSRVSYPIYHINKIVLPSKAGHASNIIYLSADAFGVLPPVSILDDAQAQYHFLCGFTSKLAGTERGITEPQPSFSPAFGEAFLTLHPTMYSKTLVSKMKEHNAKAYLVNTGWNGTGKRISLKDTRAIIDAILDGSIDKAETVHIPFLNLKAPKTLHKVSNILDPRTTYSDVKEWEEKAIKLAGLYIKNFEQYTNTEEGKALVIAGPQL
;
A
#
# COMPACT_ATOMS: atom_id res chain seq x y z
N MET A 1 16.35 -3.88 -36.30
CA MET A 1 16.22 -2.98 -35.14
C MET A 1 15.93 -3.83 -33.92
N LYS A 2 16.63 -3.63 -32.80
CA LYS A 2 16.18 -4.21 -31.51
C LYS A 2 14.76 -3.70 -31.23
N ASN A 3 13.90 -4.54 -30.67
CA ASN A 3 12.56 -4.17 -30.19
C ASN A 3 11.50 -3.81 -31.26
N ILE A 4 11.64 -4.28 -32.50
CA ILE A 4 10.69 -3.95 -33.59
C ILE A 4 9.24 -4.31 -33.27
N LYS A 5 9.03 -5.43 -32.56
CA LYS A 5 7.70 -5.87 -32.11
C LYS A 5 7.07 -4.87 -31.13
N VAL A 6 7.84 -4.43 -30.13
CA VAL A 6 7.38 -3.43 -29.15
C VAL A 6 7.06 -2.11 -29.85
N ILE A 7 7.89 -1.67 -30.80
CA ILE A 7 7.63 -0.44 -31.57
C ILE A 7 6.31 -0.55 -32.35
N GLN A 8 6.05 -1.69 -32.99
CA GLN A 8 4.78 -1.92 -33.70
C GLN A 8 3.60 -1.91 -32.72
N GLU A 9 3.72 -2.58 -31.57
CA GLU A 9 2.68 -2.60 -30.54
C GLU A 9 2.38 -1.20 -29.99
N LEU A 10 3.39 -0.34 -29.79
CA LEU A 10 3.18 1.06 -29.41
C LEU A 10 2.44 1.84 -30.51
N HIS A 11 2.78 1.60 -31.78
CA HIS A 11 2.09 2.22 -32.92
C HIS A 11 0.63 1.79 -32.99
N ASP A 12 0.34 0.50 -32.77
CA ASP A 12 -1.01 -0.06 -32.77
C ASP A 12 -1.86 0.47 -31.61
N LEU A 13 -1.23 0.85 -30.49
CA LEU A 13 -1.87 1.57 -29.38
C LEU A 13 -2.19 3.04 -29.68
N GLY A 14 -1.65 3.59 -30.78
CA GLY A 14 -1.82 4.98 -31.20
C GLY A 14 -0.67 5.91 -30.77
N ILE A 15 0.47 5.38 -30.32
CA ILE A 15 1.69 6.18 -30.11
C ILE A 15 2.44 6.26 -31.43
N THR A 16 2.36 7.43 -32.07
CA THR A 16 2.84 7.64 -33.44
C THR A 16 4.02 8.61 -33.47
N GLY A 17 4.86 8.49 -34.51
CA GLY A 17 6.05 9.31 -34.67
C GLY A 17 7.34 8.49 -34.61
N TYR A 18 8.48 9.20 -34.67
CA TYR A 18 9.80 8.57 -34.57
C TYR A 18 10.33 8.70 -33.15
N HIS A 19 10.47 7.57 -32.47
CA HIS A 19 10.93 7.50 -31.08
C HIS A 19 12.15 6.60 -30.96
N GLU A 20 13.11 7.01 -30.14
CA GLU A 20 14.01 6.04 -29.54
C GLU A 20 13.25 5.23 -28.49
N VAL A 21 13.17 3.90 -28.64
CA VAL A 21 12.48 3.02 -27.67
C VAL A 21 13.50 2.28 -26.80
N SER A 22 13.46 2.57 -25.51
CA SER A 22 14.24 1.92 -24.46
C SER A 22 13.39 0.84 -23.80
N TYR A 23 13.51 -0.39 -24.27
CA TYR A 23 12.74 -1.54 -23.77
C TYR A 23 13.50 -2.25 -22.64
N ASN A 24 12.83 -2.45 -21.51
CA ASN A 24 13.36 -3.05 -20.27
C ASN A 24 14.80 -2.57 -19.97
N PRO A 25 15.02 -1.25 -19.83
CA PRO A 25 16.35 -0.69 -19.62
C PRO A 25 16.98 -1.27 -18.35
N SER A 26 18.29 -1.49 -18.41
CA SER A 26 19.08 -1.83 -17.23
C SER A 26 19.14 -0.67 -16.24
N TYR A 27 19.47 -0.97 -14.99
CA TYR A 27 19.72 0.06 -13.97
C TYR A 27 20.82 1.06 -14.38
N GLU A 28 21.84 0.61 -15.11
CA GLU A 28 22.88 1.50 -15.61
C GLU A 28 22.33 2.49 -16.66
N GLU A 29 21.53 2.00 -17.61
CA GLU A 29 20.91 2.88 -18.62
C GLU A 29 19.95 3.88 -17.98
N LEU A 30 19.18 3.45 -16.97
CA LEU A 30 18.28 4.30 -16.20
C LEU A 30 19.07 5.39 -15.46
N TYR A 31 20.09 5.02 -14.70
CA TYR A 31 20.92 5.98 -13.98
C TYR A 31 21.52 7.03 -14.91
N GLN A 32 22.16 6.61 -16.01
CA GLN A 32 22.79 7.54 -16.96
C GLN A 32 21.76 8.51 -17.55
N ALA A 33 20.53 8.05 -17.77
CA ALA A 33 19.44 8.87 -18.26
C ALA A 33 18.91 9.87 -17.20
N GLU A 34 18.93 9.49 -15.92
CA GLU A 34 18.45 10.27 -14.78
C GLU A 34 19.41 11.38 -14.35
N VAL A 35 20.72 11.09 -14.30
CA VAL A 35 21.76 12.07 -13.92
C VAL A 35 22.23 12.94 -15.09
N SER A 36 21.63 12.76 -16.27
CA SER A 36 21.95 13.55 -17.46
C SER A 36 21.63 15.03 -17.26
N HIS A 37 22.60 15.90 -17.53
CA HIS A 37 22.46 17.36 -17.50
C HIS A 37 21.39 17.90 -18.48
N ARG A 38 20.90 17.07 -19.41
CA ARG A 38 19.85 17.44 -20.36
C ARG A 38 18.44 17.42 -19.74
N ARG A 39 18.28 16.83 -18.56
CA ARG A 39 16.99 16.73 -17.86
C ARG A 39 16.65 18.05 -17.17
N ILE A 40 15.39 18.45 -17.29
CA ILE A 40 14.85 19.70 -16.73
C ILE A 40 13.58 19.42 -15.95
N GLY A 41 13.19 20.36 -15.07
CA GLY A 41 11.98 20.24 -14.27
C GLY A 41 11.96 18.96 -13.43
N PHE A 42 10.83 18.27 -13.44
CA PHE A 42 10.62 17.03 -12.68
C PHE A 42 11.24 15.78 -13.31
N GLU A 43 11.92 15.89 -14.46
CA GLU A 43 12.73 14.80 -15.00
C GLU A 43 14.12 14.71 -14.36
N LYS A 44 14.56 15.79 -13.69
CA LYS A 44 15.92 15.91 -13.18
C LYS A 44 16.12 15.03 -11.94
N GLY A 45 17.10 14.12 -12.00
CA GLY A 45 17.64 13.42 -10.84
C GLY A 45 18.82 14.17 -10.22
N ALA A 46 18.93 14.15 -8.90
CA ALA A 46 20.12 14.54 -8.15
C ALA A 46 20.81 13.28 -7.62
N LEU A 47 22.13 13.18 -7.79
CA LEU A 47 22.91 12.10 -7.20
C LEU A 47 23.16 12.39 -5.72
N THR A 48 22.92 11.41 -4.86
CA THR A 48 23.21 11.50 -3.42
C THR A 48 24.50 10.79 -3.06
N ASP A 49 25.04 11.04 -1.87
CA ASP A 49 26.28 10.41 -1.38
C ASP A 49 26.17 8.89 -1.20
N SER A 50 24.94 8.40 -1.02
CA SER A 50 24.67 6.96 -1.01
C SER A 50 24.73 6.31 -2.40
N GLY A 51 24.85 7.11 -3.47
CA GLY A 51 24.80 6.67 -4.86
C GLY A 51 23.38 6.44 -5.39
N ALA A 52 22.34 6.68 -4.58
CA ALA A 52 20.96 6.70 -5.02
C ALA A 52 20.66 7.98 -5.81
N VAL A 53 19.64 7.93 -6.68
CA VAL A 53 19.15 9.13 -7.35
C VAL A 53 17.94 9.66 -6.58
N ALA A 54 17.87 10.98 -6.39
CA ALA A 54 16.74 11.66 -5.78
C ALA A 54 15.99 12.52 -6.81
N VAL A 55 14.67 12.40 -6.85
CA VAL A 55 13.79 13.16 -7.75
C VAL A 55 12.76 13.98 -6.97
N LYS A 56 12.18 14.98 -7.63
CA LYS A 56 11.06 15.79 -7.12
C LYS A 56 9.83 15.56 -8.00
N THR A 57 8.67 15.42 -7.37
CA THR A 57 7.39 15.19 -8.06
C THR A 57 6.47 16.43 -8.03
N GLY A 58 7.05 17.60 -7.71
CA GLY A 58 6.33 18.87 -7.68
C GLY A 58 5.30 18.92 -6.57
N ILE A 59 4.10 19.40 -6.90
CA ILE A 59 2.98 19.49 -5.94
C ILE A 59 2.39 18.11 -5.58
N PHE A 60 2.67 17.08 -6.41
CA PHE A 60 2.13 15.74 -6.24
C PHE A 60 3.07 14.89 -5.37
N THR A 61 3.08 15.18 -4.07
CA THR A 61 3.91 14.46 -3.08
C THR A 61 3.18 13.27 -2.45
N GLY A 62 2.04 12.88 -3.02
CA GLY A 62 1.17 11.82 -2.56
C GLY A 62 0.12 11.47 -3.62
N ARG A 63 -0.77 10.54 -3.28
CA ARG A 63 -1.85 10.10 -4.17
C ARG A 63 -2.91 11.18 -4.38
N SER A 64 -3.59 11.11 -5.51
CA SER A 64 -4.74 11.96 -5.86
C SER A 64 -6.05 11.13 -5.91
N PRO A 65 -6.59 10.67 -4.77
CA PRO A 65 -7.75 9.77 -4.76
C PRO A 65 -9.02 10.37 -5.40
N LYS A 66 -9.15 11.70 -5.41
CA LYS A 66 -10.27 12.40 -6.04
C LYS A 66 -10.17 12.48 -7.57
N ASP A 67 -8.98 12.24 -8.13
CA ASP A 67 -8.72 12.23 -9.57
C ASP A 67 -8.66 10.79 -10.11
N ARG A 68 -9.03 9.79 -9.29
CA ARG A 68 -9.04 8.37 -9.66
C ARG A 68 -10.42 7.97 -10.19
N TYR A 69 -10.49 7.52 -11.44
CA TYR A 69 -11.74 7.13 -12.10
C TYR A 69 -11.68 5.72 -12.70
N ILE A 70 -12.82 5.06 -12.77
CA ILE A 70 -12.99 3.78 -13.47
C ILE A 70 -14.10 3.95 -14.50
N VAL A 71 -13.84 3.55 -15.74
CA VAL A 71 -14.86 3.56 -16.80
C VAL A 71 -15.99 2.63 -16.38
N LYS A 72 -17.23 3.14 -16.37
CA LYS A 72 -18.43 2.36 -16.09
C LYS A 72 -19.02 1.82 -17.39
N ASP A 73 -18.78 0.55 -17.64
CA ASP A 73 -19.16 -0.21 -18.84
C ASP A 73 -19.73 -1.59 -18.45
N ASP A 74 -20.00 -2.45 -19.43
CA ASP A 74 -20.57 -3.78 -19.17
C ASP A 74 -19.67 -4.70 -18.32
N VAL A 75 -18.35 -4.46 -18.29
CA VAL A 75 -17.39 -5.24 -17.47
C VAL A 75 -17.48 -4.83 -16.00
N THR A 76 -17.67 -3.53 -15.75
CA THR A 76 -17.49 -2.95 -14.42
C THR A 76 -18.79 -2.57 -13.71
N LYS A 77 -19.88 -2.33 -14.45
CA LYS A 77 -21.12 -1.74 -13.92
C LYS A 77 -21.70 -2.50 -12.72
N ASP A 78 -21.64 -3.83 -12.74
CA ASP A 78 -22.27 -4.70 -11.73
C ASP A 78 -21.24 -5.35 -10.77
N THR A 79 -19.95 -5.12 -10.99
CA THR A 79 -18.87 -5.77 -10.23
C THR A 79 -18.07 -4.81 -9.37
N ILE A 80 -17.84 -3.57 -9.83
CA ILE A 80 -17.17 -2.53 -9.04
C ILE A 80 -18.13 -2.02 -7.95
N TYR A 81 -17.59 -1.78 -6.75
CA TYR A 81 -18.31 -1.11 -5.69
C TYR A 81 -18.28 0.40 -5.91
N TRP A 82 -19.34 0.92 -6.52
CA TRP A 82 -19.55 2.34 -6.78
C TRP A 82 -20.05 3.05 -5.51
N ASP A 83 -19.12 3.53 -4.69
CA ASP A 83 -19.41 4.24 -3.43
C ASP A 83 -19.37 5.77 -3.55
N GLU A 84 -18.98 6.28 -4.72
CA GLU A 84 -18.75 7.72 -5.01
C GLU A 84 -17.84 8.41 -3.98
N LYS A 85 -17.02 7.62 -3.28
CA LYS A 85 -16.08 8.06 -2.25
C LYS A 85 -14.65 7.67 -2.61
N VAL A 86 -14.48 6.43 -3.07
CA VAL A 86 -13.20 5.85 -3.50
C VAL A 86 -13.22 5.55 -5.00
N ASN A 87 -14.31 4.94 -5.48
CA ASN A 87 -14.44 4.51 -6.86
C ASN A 87 -15.38 5.44 -7.61
N PHE A 88 -14.80 6.45 -8.27
CA PHE A 88 -15.55 7.38 -9.11
C PHE A 88 -15.74 6.80 -10.51
N SER A 89 -16.97 6.82 -11.01
CA SER A 89 -17.25 6.40 -12.39
C SER A 89 -16.91 7.49 -13.40
N THR A 90 -16.51 7.10 -14.60
CA THR A 90 -16.46 7.96 -15.78
C THR A 90 -17.04 7.25 -17.01
N THR A 91 -17.27 7.98 -18.10
CA THR A 91 -17.82 7.43 -19.34
C THR A 91 -16.72 7.00 -20.31
N LEU A 92 -17.06 6.15 -21.27
CA LEU A 92 -16.15 5.77 -22.34
C LEU A 92 -15.74 6.97 -23.21
N GLU A 93 -16.64 7.93 -23.43
CA GLU A 93 -16.36 9.16 -24.18
C GLU A 93 -15.26 9.98 -23.49
N VAL A 94 -15.41 10.26 -22.19
CA VAL A 94 -14.39 11.00 -21.42
C VAL A 94 -13.08 10.22 -21.37
N TYR A 95 -13.13 8.90 -21.18
CA TYR A 95 -11.93 8.07 -21.24
C TYR A 95 -11.19 8.18 -22.58
N ASN A 96 -11.91 8.18 -23.70
CA ASN A 96 -11.31 8.30 -25.02
C ASN A 96 -10.62 9.66 -25.22
N ASP A 97 -11.23 10.74 -24.75
CA ASP A 97 -10.60 12.07 -24.75
C ASP A 97 -9.29 12.08 -23.93
N LEU A 98 -9.33 11.51 -22.72
CA LEU A 98 -8.15 11.41 -21.85
C LEU A 98 -7.06 10.52 -22.46
N LYS A 99 -7.44 9.41 -23.09
CA LYS A 99 -6.52 8.51 -23.81
C LYS A 99 -5.84 9.25 -24.95
N ALA A 100 -6.58 10.03 -25.73
CA ALA A 100 -6.03 10.83 -26.81
C ALA A 100 -4.99 11.86 -26.31
N LEU A 101 -5.23 12.51 -25.17
CA LEU A 101 -4.25 13.42 -24.55
C LEU A 101 -2.93 12.71 -24.19
N VAL A 102 -3.02 11.55 -23.54
CA VAL A 102 -1.82 10.77 -23.16
C VAL A 102 -1.09 10.24 -24.39
N LEU A 103 -1.81 9.71 -25.38
CA LEU A 103 -1.21 9.21 -26.62
C LEU A 103 -0.52 10.34 -27.40
N ASN A 104 -1.14 11.52 -27.50
CA ASN A 104 -0.53 12.67 -28.14
C ASN A 104 0.75 13.10 -27.39
N GLN A 105 0.70 13.19 -26.06
CA GLN A 105 1.87 13.53 -25.24
C GLN A 105 3.03 12.55 -25.51
N LEU A 106 2.79 11.24 -25.43
CA LEU A 106 3.82 10.23 -25.69
C LEU A 106 4.30 10.25 -27.16
N SER A 107 3.41 10.52 -28.11
CA SER A 107 3.73 10.67 -29.55
C SER A 107 4.63 11.88 -29.85
N THR A 108 4.70 12.86 -28.97
CA THR A 108 5.64 13.99 -29.12
C THR A 108 7.01 13.75 -28.48
N SER A 109 7.17 12.69 -27.68
CA SER A 109 8.43 12.42 -26.99
C SER A 109 9.50 11.93 -27.95
N LYS A 110 10.74 12.39 -27.77
CA LYS A 110 11.90 11.86 -28.53
C LYS A 110 12.28 10.43 -28.10
N LYS A 111 11.96 10.06 -26.85
CA LYS A 111 12.35 8.78 -26.26
C LYS A 111 11.22 8.23 -25.39
N ILE A 112 10.90 6.95 -25.61
CA ILE A 112 9.90 6.22 -24.83
C ILE A 112 10.63 5.09 -24.08
N TYR A 113 10.33 4.97 -22.79
CA TYR A 113 10.71 3.85 -21.97
C TYR A 113 9.54 2.88 -21.88
N VAL A 114 9.81 1.61 -22.15
CA VAL A 114 8.84 0.52 -22.01
C VAL A 114 9.40 -0.48 -21.02
N VAL A 115 8.65 -0.81 -19.98
CA VAL A 115 9.02 -1.82 -18.99
C VAL A 115 7.94 -2.88 -18.94
N ASP A 116 8.28 -4.09 -19.36
CA ASP A 116 7.45 -5.28 -19.14
C ASP A 116 7.83 -5.89 -17.78
N ALA A 117 6.83 -6.08 -16.92
CA ALA A 117 7.00 -6.63 -15.57
C ALA A 117 5.81 -7.48 -15.13
N PHE A 118 5.92 -8.16 -13.99
CA PHE A 118 4.80 -8.88 -13.39
C PHE A 118 4.30 -8.22 -12.10
N CYS A 119 2.98 -8.25 -11.91
CA CYS A 119 2.32 -7.96 -10.65
C CYS A 119 1.74 -9.27 -10.08
N GLY A 120 2.35 -9.80 -9.02
CA GLY A 120 2.07 -11.14 -8.50
C GLY A 120 3.22 -12.12 -8.70
N THR A 121 3.66 -12.78 -7.62
CA THR A 121 4.74 -13.77 -7.67
C THR A 121 4.30 -15.11 -8.30
N ASN A 122 3.02 -15.46 -8.23
CA ASN A 122 2.51 -16.75 -8.71
C ASN A 122 2.09 -16.67 -10.18
N VAL A 123 2.61 -17.58 -11.01
CA VAL A 123 2.48 -17.55 -12.48
C VAL A 123 1.04 -17.66 -12.97
N ASP A 124 0.20 -18.40 -12.25
CA ASP A 124 -1.21 -18.66 -12.55
C ASP A 124 -2.14 -17.48 -12.23
N THR A 125 -1.68 -16.52 -11.42
CA THR A 125 -2.50 -15.41 -10.94
C THR A 125 -1.89 -14.04 -11.18
N ARG A 126 -0.61 -13.96 -11.56
CA ARG A 126 0.09 -12.70 -11.87
C ARG A 126 -0.49 -12.02 -13.10
N LEU A 127 -0.44 -10.70 -13.10
CA LEU A 127 -0.68 -9.88 -14.28
C LEU A 127 0.66 -9.60 -14.96
N LYS A 128 0.69 -9.77 -16.28
CA LYS A 128 1.73 -9.20 -17.15
C LYS A 128 1.41 -7.74 -17.40
N VAL A 129 2.25 -6.84 -16.90
CA VAL A 129 2.01 -5.41 -17.00
C VAL A 129 3.07 -4.77 -17.90
N ARG A 130 2.61 -4.01 -18.89
CA ARG A 130 3.47 -3.15 -19.70
C ARG A 130 3.31 -1.70 -19.27
N PHE A 131 4.40 -1.10 -18.82
CA PHE A 131 4.46 0.33 -18.51
C PHE A 131 5.04 1.09 -19.70
N VAL A 132 4.42 2.19 -20.09
CA VAL A 132 4.87 3.08 -21.17
C VAL A 132 4.96 4.51 -20.64
N MET A 133 6.14 5.12 -20.73
CA MET A 133 6.39 6.47 -20.22
C MET A 133 7.51 7.17 -20.99
N GLU A 134 7.66 8.49 -20.80
CA GLU A 134 8.72 9.27 -21.46
C GLU A 134 9.85 9.71 -20.50
N VAL A 135 9.73 9.41 -19.20
CA VAL A 135 10.68 9.85 -18.16
C VAL A 135 11.44 8.65 -17.58
N ALA A 136 12.77 8.75 -17.51
CA ALA A 136 13.63 7.66 -17.07
C ALA A 136 13.35 7.20 -15.63
N TRP A 137 13.24 8.13 -14.69
CA TRP A 137 13.00 7.77 -13.29
C TRP A 137 11.66 7.07 -13.08
N GLN A 138 10.65 7.34 -13.90
CA GLN A 138 9.37 6.63 -13.85
C GLN A 138 9.55 5.16 -14.24
N ALA A 139 10.39 4.90 -15.25
CA ALA A 139 10.76 3.54 -15.66
C ALA A 139 11.58 2.84 -14.59
N HIS A 140 12.49 3.55 -13.92
CA HIS A 140 13.22 3.05 -12.75
C HIS A 140 12.27 2.70 -11.61
N PHE A 141 11.31 3.56 -11.29
CA PHE A 141 10.32 3.30 -10.26
C PHE A 141 9.59 1.97 -10.50
N VAL A 142 9.03 1.74 -11.70
CA VAL A 142 8.34 0.47 -11.99
C VAL A 142 9.31 -0.72 -12.07
N THR A 143 10.56 -0.50 -12.45
CA THR A 143 11.63 -1.52 -12.43
C THR A 143 11.98 -1.94 -11.01
N ASN A 144 11.87 -1.03 -10.04
CA ASN A 144 12.01 -1.33 -8.61
C ASN A 144 10.78 -2.04 -8.06
N MET A 145 9.59 -1.52 -8.34
CA MET A 145 8.38 -1.91 -7.64
C MET A 145 7.73 -3.20 -8.15
N PHE A 146 7.88 -3.53 -9.43
CA PHE A 146 7.28 -4.73 -10.02
C PHE A 146 8.29 -5.86 -10.17
N ILE A 147 7.79 -7.10 -10.27
CA ILE A 147 8.64 -8.28 -10.39
C ILE A 147 9.27 -8.26 -11.78
N ARG A 148 10.61 -8.16 -11.81
CA ARG A 148 11.38 -8.15 -13.06
C ARG A 148 11.36 -9.54 -13.70
N PRO A 149 10.89 -9.68 -14.95
CA PRO A 149 10.97 -10.94 -15.67
C PRO A 149 12.43 -11.31 -15.95
N SER A 150 12.71 -12.60 -16.00
CA SER A 150 13.98 -13.09 -16.55
C SER A 150 14.09 -12.80 -18.05
N ILE A 151 15.30 -12.90 -18.62
CA ILE A 151 15.51 -12.73 -20.07
C ILE A 151 14.61 -13.69 -20.87
N TYR A 152 14.50 -14.95 -20.44
CA TYR A 152 13.61 -15.94 -21.06
C TYR A 152 12.14 -15.53 -20.98
N GLU A 153 11.69 -15.00 -19.84
CA GLU A 153 10.32 -14.52 -19.69
C GLU A 153 10.03 -13.26 -20.51
N LEU A 154 11.02 -12.38 -20.74
CA LEU A 154 10.87 -11.23 -21.64
C LEU A 154 10.73 -11.67 -23.11
N GLU A 155 11.58 -12.61 -23.55
CA GLU A 155 11.50 -13.18 -24.90
C GLU A 155 10.15 -13.88 -25.15
N ASN A 156 9.55 -14.43 -24.07
CA ASN A 156 8.29 -15.16 -24.10
C ASN A 156 7.15 -14.41 -23.36
N PHE A 157 7.24 -13.08 -23.24
CA PHE A 157 6.28 -12.30 -22.44
C PHE A 157 4.86 -12.41 -23.00
N GLY A 158 4.74 -12.48 -24.33
CA GLY A 158 3.45 -12.51 -25.02
C GLY A 158 2.73 -11.16 -24.93
N GLU A 159 1.40 -11.19 -24.96
CA GLU A 159 0.56 -9.99 -24.82
C GLU A 159 0.47 -9.56 -23.35
N PRO A 160 0.64 -8.27 -23.02
CA PRO A 160 0.41 -7.80 -21.64
C PRO A 160 -1.06 -7.99 -21.24
N ASP A 161 -1.30 -8.40 -19.99
CA ASP A 161 -2.64 -8.47 -19.42
C ASP A 161 -3.18 -7.08 -19.08
N PHE A 162 -2.29 -6.11 -18.84
CA PHE A 162 -2.64 -4.72 -18.55
C PHE A 162 -1.55 -3.77 -19.05
N ILE A 163 -1.96 -2.58 -19.51
CA ILE A 163 -1.02 -1.53 -19.95
C ILE A 163 -1.19 -0.30 -19.07
N VAL A 164 -0.08 0.26 -18.59
CA VAL A 164 -0.06 1.51 -17.82
C VAL A 164 0.66 2.56 -18.66
N MET A 165 -0.08 3.57 -19.12
CA MET A 165 0.48 4.71 -19.84
C MET A 165 0.62 5.91 -18.91
N ASN A 166 1.87 6.29 -18.63
CA ASN A 166 2.19 7.44 -17.80
C ASN A 166 2.54 8.64 -18.69
N GLY A 167 1.55 9.51 -18.88
CA GLY A 167 1.67 10.81 -19.51
C GLY A 167 1.61 11.93 -18.48
N SER A 168 2.42 11.89 -17.42
CA SER A 168 2.41 12.89 -16.33
C SER A 168 2.56 14.36 -16.80
N LYS A 169 3.04 14.59 -18.02
CA LYS A 169 3.11 15.92 -18.66
C LYS A 169 1.80 16.37 -19.31
N ALA A 170 0.91 15.44 -19.65
CA ALA A 170 -0.41 15.74 -20.20
C ALA A 170 -1.34 16.19 -19.07
N VAL A 171 -2.13 17.23 -19.32
CA VAL A 171 -3.23 17.66 -18.45
C VAL A 171 -4.51 17.76 -19.28
N ASN A 172 -5.66 17.61 -18.64
CA ASN A 172 -6.95 17.72 -19.30
C ASN A 172 -7.51 19.15 -19.16
N PRO A 173 -7.52 19.97 -20.21
CA PRO A 173 -8.07 21.34 -20.13
C PRO A 173 -9.60 21.37 -20.00
N ASN A 174 -10.29 20.29 -20.38
CA ASN A 174 -11.75 20.21 -20.46
C ASN A 174 -12.39 19.57 -19.22
N TRP A 175 -11.60 19.34 -18.16
CA TRP A 175 -12.02 18.59 -16.96
C TRP A 175 -13.34 19.09 -16.34
N LYS A 176 -13.55 20.42 -16.31
CA LYS A 176 -14.78 21.03 -15.79
C LYS A 176 -16.01 20.65 -16.62
N ALA A 177 -15.89 20.69 -17.95
CA ALA A 177 -16.98 20.35 -18.86
C ALA A 177 -17.31 18.86 -18.82
N GLN A 178 -16.31 18.03 -18.55
CA GLN A 178 -16.43 16.57 -18.42
C GLN A 178 -16.83 16.10 -17.00
N GLY A 179 -17.01 17.03 -16.05
CA GLY A 179 -17.41 16.71 -14.68
C GLY A 179 -16.33 16.00 -13.84
N LEU A 180 -15.05 16.13 -14.20
CA LEU A 180 -13.94 15.61 -13.41
C LEU A 180 -13.58 16.56 -12.26
N ASN A 181 -12.75 16.09 -11.33
CA ASN A 181 -12.35 16.85 -10.14
C ASN A 181 -11.28 17.91 -10.45
N SER A 182 -10.32 17.60 -11.32
CA SER A 182 -9.25 18.52 -11.73
C SER A 182 -8.73 18.21 -13.13
N GLU A 183 -7.74 18.99 -13.60
CA GLU A 183 -7.04 18.73 -14.85
C GLU A 183 -6.18 17.45 -14.83
N ASN A 184 -5.96 16.88 -13.64
CA ASN A 184 -5.22 15.64 -13.44
C ASN A 184 -6.18 14.44 -13.47
N PHE A 185 -5.66 13.28 -13.83
CA PHE A 185 -6.49 12.09 -13.91
C PHE A 185 -5.67 10.81 -13.76
N VAL A 186 -6.23 9.84 -13.06
CA VAL A 186 -5.77 8.45 -13.00
C VAL A 186 -6.96 7.56 -13.36
N VAL A 187 -7.05 7.12 -14.61
CA VAL A 187 -8.26 6.46 -15.14
C VAL A 187 -7.99 5.02 -15.54
N PHE A 188 -8.90 4.12 -15.16
CA PHE A 188 -8.86 2.70 -15.49
C PHE A 188 -9.99 2.33 -16.44
N ASN A 189 -9.66 1.63 -17.53
CA ASN A 189 -10.63 0.96 -18.39
C ASN A 189 -10.34 -0.54 -18.35
N LEU A 190 -11.26 -1.33 -17.79
CA LEU A 190 -11.09 -2.77 -17.61
C LEU A 190 -11.48 -3.58 -18.86
N THR A 191 -12.22 -2.98 -19.80
CA THR A 191 -12.49 -3.58 -21.11
C THR A 191 -11.23 -3.53 -21.97
N GLU A 192 -10.57 -2.37 -22.05
CA GLU A 192 -9.30 -2.22 -22.76
C GLU A 192 -8.08 -2.69 -21.96
N LYS A 193 -8.25 -2.88 -20.65
CA LYS A 193 -7.19 -3.22 -19.69
C LYS A 193 -6.04 -2.21 -19.68
N ILE A 194 -6.41 -0.92 -19.60
CA ILE A 194 -5.47 0.20 -19.64
C ILE A 194 -5.67 1.12 -18.43
N GLN A 195 -4.56 1.53 -17.82
CA GLN A 195 -4.48 2.65 -16.87
C GLN A 195 -3.85 3.85 -17.59
N LEU A 196 -4.46 5.02 -17.43
CA LEU A 196 -3.93 6.31 -17.85
C LEU A 196 -3.54 7.14 -16.63
N ILE A 197 -2.37 7.78 -16.67
CA ILE A 197 -1.94 8.75 -15.67
C ILE A 197 -1.61 10.07 -16.39
N GLY A 198 -2.27 11.15 -15.98
CA GLY A 198 -2.06 12.51 -16.48
C GLY A 198 -1.93 13.54 -15.35
N GLY A 199 -1.03 14.50 -15.54
CA GLY A 199 -0.76 15.64 -14.66
C GLY A 199 0.08 15.31 -13.43
N THR A 200 -0.26 14.22 -12.73
CA THR A 200 0.47 13.79 -11.52
C THR A 200 1.81 13.14 -11.85
N TRP A 201 2.83 13.51 -11.07
CA TRP A 201 4.19 12.93 -11.14
C TRP A 201 4.45 11.97 -9.97
N TYR A 202 3.48 11.68 -9.12
CA TYR A 202 3.70 10.81 -7.97
C TYR A 202 3.90 9.34 -8.40
N GLY A 203 5.05 8.73 -8.08
CA GLY A 203 5.37 7.37 -8.52
C GLY A 203 4.35 6.34 -8.05
N GLY A 204 3.80 6.54 -6.84
CA GLY A 204 2.83 5.63 -6.23
C GLY A 204 1.55 5.38 -7.04
N GLU A 205 1.19 6.23 -8.01
CA GLU A 205 0.02 6.00 -8.87
C GLU A 205 0.22 4.82 -9.84
N MET A 206 1.46 4.59 -10.30
CA MET A 206 1.80 3.43 -11.15
C MET A 206 1.73 2.12 -10.36
N LYS A 207 2.09 2.17 -9.07
CA LYS A 207 2.04 1.03 -8.14
C LYS A 207 0.60 0.70 -7.74
N LYS A 208 -0.08 1.68 -7.13
CA LYS A 208 -1.39 1.48 -6.50
C LYS A 208 -2.51 1.27 -7.50
N GLY A 209 -2.33 1.69 -8.76
CA GLY A 209 -3.25 1.34 -9.83
C GLY A 209 -3.30 -0.17 -10.08
N MET A 210 -2.14 -0.84 -10.17
CA MET A 210 -2.10 -2.30 -10.32
C MET A 210 -2.56 -3.03 -9.07
N PHE A 211 -2.27 -2.49 -7.88
CA PHE A 211 -2.84 -3.04 -6.65
C PHE A 211 -4.38 -3.03 -6.64
N ALA A 212 -4.99 -1.94 -7.12
CA ALA A 212 -6.44 -1.88 -7.27
C ALA A 212 -6.99 -2.92 -8.26
N MET A 213 -6.24 -3.24 -9.33
CA MET A 213 -6.59 -4.31 -10.26
C MET A 213 -6.47 -5.69 -9.62
N MET A 214 -5.44 -5.93 -8.80
CA MET A 214 -5.33 -7.17 -8.02
C MET A 214 -6.48 -7.29 -7.01
N ASN A 215 -6.85 -6.20 -6.35
CA ASN A 215 -8.02 -6.12 -5.47
C ASN A 215 -9.34 -6.38 -6.19
N TYR A 216 -9.41 -6.22 -7.51
CA TYR A 216 -10.57 -6.57 -8.31
C TYR A 216 -10.54 -8.05 -8.70
N TYR A 217 -9.45 -8.51 -9.33
CA TYR A 217 -9.40 -9.85 -9.93
C TYR A 217 -9.28 -11.00 -8.93
N LEU A 218 -8.49 -10.85 -7.87
CA LEU A 218 -8.19 -11.97 -6.96
C LEU A 218 -9.40 -12.37 -6.12
N PRO A 219 -10.14 -11.45 -5.46
CA PRO A 219 -11.30 -11.83 -4.67
C PRO A 219 -12.42 -12.45 -5.51
N LEU A 220 -12.59 -12.03 -6.77
CA LEU A 220 -13.54 -12.66 -7.71
C LEU A 220 -13.17 -14.11 -8.05
N LYS A 221 -11.90 -14.49 -7.89
CA LYS A 221 -11.40 -15.86 -8.02
C LYS A 221 -11.29 -16.59 -6.66
N GLY A 222 -11.83 -16.01 -5.58
CA GLY A 222 -11.81 -16.60 -4.24
C GLY A 222 -10.47 -16.48 -3.49
N MET A 223 -9.54 -15.66 -3.98
CA MET A 223 -8.25 -15.40 -3.32
C MET A 223 -8.29 -14.10 -2.52
N ALA A 224 -7.61 -14.05 -1.38
CA ALA A 224 -7.49 -12.78 -0.66
C ALA A 224 -6.50 -11.85 -1.39
N SER A 225 -6.81 -10.56 -1.44
CA SER A 225 -5.90 -9.49 -1.85
C SER A 225 -5.81 -8.50 -0.70
N MET A 226 -4.59 -8.26 -0.22
CA MET A 226 -4.34 -7.75 1.12
C MET A 226 -3.38 -6.56 1.08
N HIS A 227 -3.77 -5.46 1.74
CA HIS A 227 -2.88 -4.33 2.01
C HIS A 227 -2.16 -4.58 3.34
N CYS A 228 -1.12 -5.39 3.28
CA CYS A 228 -0.37 -5.83 4.44
C CYS A 228 1.12 -5.93 4.12
N SER A 229 1.95 -5.91 5.15
CA SER A 229 3.30 -6.49 5.03
C SER A 229 3.25 -7.97 5.42
N ALA A 230 4.25 -8.75 5.00
CA ALA A 230 4.33 -10.16 5.38
C ALA A 230 5.77 -10.62 5.57
N ASN A 231 5.98 -11.50 6.56
CA ASN A 231 7.27 -12.15 6.81
C ASN A 231 7.08 -13.59 7.27
N VAL A 232 8.17 -14.35 7.25
CA VAL A 232 8.20 -15.78 7.63
C VAL A 232 9.34 -16.05 8.61
N GLY A 233 9.08 -16.86 9.62
CA GLY A 233 10.08 -17.33 10.57
C GLY A 233 10.89 -18.50 10.00
N GLU A 234 11.99 -18.87 10.67
CA GLU A 234 12.83 -20.01 10.27
C GLU A 234 12.07 -21.35 10.24
N LYS A 235 10.96 -21.44 10.99
CA LYS A 235 10.10 -22.63 11.03
C LYS A 235 9.02 -22.64 9.94
N GLY A 236 8.98 -21.62 9.09
CA GLY A 236 7.96 -21.48 8.05
C GLY A 236 6.64 -20.85 8.52
N ASP A 237 6.56 -20.40 9.77
CA ASP A 237 5.40 -19.68 10.30
C ASP A 237 5.27 -18.31 9.63
N VAL A 238 4.16 -18.05 8.94
CA VAL A 238 3.94 -16.80 8.21
C VAL A 238 3.07 -15.85 9.02
N ALA A 239 3.45 -14.57 9.04
CA ALA A 239 2.67 -13.50 9.65
C ALA A 239 2.38 -12.40 8.64
N VAL A 240 1.16 -11.88 8.68
CA VAL A 240 0.73 -10.72 7.87
C VAL A 240 0.32 -9.58 8.78
N PHE A 241 0.73 -8.36 8.44
CA PHE A 241 0.47 -7.16 9.23
C PHE A 241 -0.32 -6.16 8.39
N PHE A 242 -1.62 -6.07 8.63
CA PHE A 242 -2.50 -5.06 8.05
C PHE A 242 -2.34 -3.74 8.78
N GLY A 243 -2.51 -2.65 8.07
CA GLY A 243 -2.46 -1.32 8.65
C GLY A 243 -2.41 -0.23 7.60
N LEU A 244 -2.75 0.98 7.99
CA LEU A 244 -2.59 2.14 7.11
C LEU A 244 -1.12 2.62 7.07
N SER A 245 -0.84 3.62 6.25
CA SER A 245 0.49 4.22 6.20
C SER A 245 0.85 4.82 7.57
N GLY A 246 2.07 4.57 8.06
CA GLY A 246 2.54 5.10 9.35
C GLY A 246 2.13 4.32 10.61
N THR A 247 1.33 3.25 10.48
CA THR A 247 0.93 2.42 11.64
C THR A 247 1.96 1.32 12.01
N GLY A 248 3.12 1.29 11.34
CA GLY A 248 4.23 0.41 11.69
C GLY A 248 4.34 -0.89 10.89
N LYS A 249 3.61 -1.07 9.78
CA LYS A 249 3.74 -2.25 8.89
C LYS A 249 5.20 -2.56 8.53
N THR A 250 5.87 -1.62 7.86
CA THR A 250 7.27 -1.75 7.42
C THR A 250 8.24 -1.95 8.59
N THR A 251 8.03 -1.20 9.68
CA THR A 251 8.91 -1.29 10.87
C THR A 251 8.82 -2.64 11.58
N LEU A 252 7.63 -3.26 11.58
CA LEU A 252 7.38 -4.54 12.27
C LEU A 252 7.60 -5.75 11.35
N SER A 253 7.47 -5.59 10.04
CA SER A 253 7.76 -6.65 9.06
C SER A 253 9.26 -6.86 8.88
N ALA A 254 10.06 -5.80 8.95
CA ALA A 254 11.52 -5.81 8.96
C ALA A 254 12.09 -6.25 10.33
N ASP A 255 11.64 -7.40 10.82
CA ASP A 255 12.20 -8.04 12.01
C ASP A 255 13.49 -8.78 11.64
N PRO A 256 14.64 -8.46 12.26
CA PRO A 256 15.90 -9.15 11.99
C PRO A 256 15.87 -10.65 12.30
N LYS A 257 14.86 -11.18 13.00
CA LYS A 257 14.69 -12.62 13.28
C LYS A 257 13.92 -13.37 12.18
N ARG A 258 13.42 -12.67 11.17
CA ARG A 258 12.50 -13.21 10.15
C ARG A 258 12.96 -12.84 8.75
N TYR A 259 12.36 -13.50 7.75
CA TYR A 259 12.59 -13.23 6.34
C TYR A 259 11.39 -12.47 5.77
N LEU A 260 11.65 -11.30 5.18
CA LEU A 260 10.63 -10.47 4.56
C LEU A 260 10.09 -11.15 3.29
N ILE A 261 8.77 -11.28 3.19
CA ILE A 261 8.09 -11.70 1.96
C ILE A 261 7.81 -10.47 1.09
N GLY A 262 7.28 -9.40 1.71
CA GLY A 262 7.05 -8.10 1.08
C GLY A 262 6.47 -7.11 2.07
N ASP A 263 6.41 -5.83 1.68
CA ASP A 263 6.15 -4.74 2.62
C ASP A 263 4.70 -4.20 2.61
N ASP A 264 3.93 -4.40 1.54
CA ASP A 264 2.73 -3.58 1.34
C ASP A 264 1.56 -4.29 0.65
N GLU A 265 1.80 -5.18 -0.31
CA GLU A 265 0.75 -5.78 -1.14
C GLU A 265 0.93 -7.30 -1.34
N HIS A 266 -0.02 -8.10 -0.82
CA HIS A 266 0.05 -9.57 -0.89
C HIS A 266 -1.26 -10.21 -1.31
N GLY A 267 -1.16 -11.37 -1.93
CA GLY A 267 -2.26 -12.29 -2.14
C GLY A 267 -2.18 -13.48 -1.20
N TRP A 268 -3.32 -14.14 -0.97
CA TRP A 268 -3.37 -15.45 -0.31
C TRP A 268 -4.24 -16.41 -1.11
N ASP A 269 -3.57 -17.37 -1.75
CA ASP A 269 -4.19 -18.41 -2.57
C ASP A 269 -4.20 -19.78 -1.85
N ASN A 270 -4.33 -20.87 -2.62
CA ASN A 270 -4.33 -22.23 -2.08
C ASN A 270 -2.93 -22.75 -1.74
N ASN A 271 -1.87 -22.04 -2.09
CA ASN A 271 -0.48 -22.40 -1.79
C ASN A 271 0.10 -21.57 -0.63
N GLY A 272 -0.41 -20.37 -0.40
CA GLY A 272 0.03 -19.52 0.70
C GLY A 272 0.00 -18.03 0.39
N VAL A 273 0.78 -17.28 1.15
CA VAL A 273 0.92 -15.83 0.98
C VAL A 273 2.00 -15.52 -0.05
N PHE A 274 1.72 -14.62 -0.98
CA PHE A 274 2.66 -14.21 -2.03
C PHE A 274 2.65 -12.71 -2.25
N ASN A 275 3.82 -12.13 -2.50
CA ASN A 275 3.99 -10.71 -2.78
C ASN A 275 3.50 -10.37 -4.19
N PHE A 276 2.91 -9.19 -4.37
CA PHE A 276 2.61 -8.65 -5.69
C PHE A 276 3.81 -7.94 -6.33
N GLU A 277 4.75 -7.52 -5.49
CA GLU A 277 5.79 -6.57 -5.85
C GLU A 277 7.18 -7.21 -6.01
N GLY A 278 8.07 -6.50 -6.70
CA GLY A 278 9.50 -6.81 -6.81
C GLY A 278 10.40 -5.91 -5.95
N GLY A 279 9.81 -5.01 -5.16
CA GLY A 279 10.51 -3.99 -4.38
C GLY A 279 9.76 -3.53 -3.13
N CYS A 280 10.28 -2.48 -2.52
CA CYS A 280 9.63 -1.79 -1.40
C CYS A 280 9.60 -0.28 -1.67
N TYR A 281 8.56 0.39 -1.20
CA TYR A 281 8.37 1.84 -1.35
C TYR A 281 8.24 2.49 0.03
N ALA A 282 9.35 2.53 0.75
CA ALA A 282 9.40 2.91 2.15
C ALA A 282 9.27 4.43 2.33
N LYS A 283 8.64 4.84 3.43
CA LYS A 283 8.68 6.23 3.93
C LYS A 283 10.06 6.49 4.54
N VAL A 284 10.65 7.65 4.28
CA VAL A 284 12.01 7.99 4.76
C VAL A 284 12.09 9.25 5.60
N ILE A 285 10.96 9.88 5.92
CA ILE A 285 10.95 10.98 6.88
C ILE A 285 11.37 10.49 8.26
N ASP A 286 12.22 11.26 8.93
CA ASP A 286 12.85 10.95 10.22
C ASP A 286 13.64 9.61 10.24
N LEU A 287 14.00 9.08 9.05
CA LEU A 287 14.74 7.84 8.92
C LEU A 287 16.10 7.96 9.60
N SER A 288 16.46 6.96 10.41
CA SER A 288 17.80 6.87 10.99
C SER A 288 18.33 5.46 10.90
N GLN A 289 19.64 5.33 10.65
CA GLN A 289 20.31 4.02 10.62
C GLN A 289 20.13 3.24 11.94
N LYS A 290 19.98 3.94 13.06
CA LYS A 290 19.81 3.33 14.39
C LYS A 290 18.45 2.62 14.53
N ASN A 291 17.38 3.24 14.03
CA ASN A 291 16.03 2.73 14.25
C ASN A 291 15.59 1.78 13.13
N GLU A 292 15.97 2.06 11.88
CA GLU A 292 15.63 1.29 10.68
C GLU A 292 16.87 0.97 9.81
N PRO A 293 17.83 0.16 10.32
CA PRO A 293 19.09 -0.12 9.64
C PRO A 293 18.91 -0.77 8.25
N ASP A 294 17.93 -1.65 8.09
CA ASP A 294 17.72 -2.36 6.81
C ASP A 294 17.24 -1.40 5.71
N ILE A 295 16.31 -0.50 6.03
CA ILE A 295 15.84 0.53 5.09
C ILE A 295 16.99 1.49 4.77
N TRP A 296 17.73 1.96 5.77
CA TRP A 296 18.89 2.83 5.58
C TRP A 296 19.92 2.23 4.62
N ASN A 297 20.30 0.97 4.84
CA ASN A 297 21.29 0.27 4.03
C ASN A 297 20.78 -0.10 2.62
N ALA A 298 19.45 -0.12 2.42
CA ALA A 298 18.83 -0.30 1.11
C ALA A 298 18.91 0.96 0.23
N ILE A 299 19.13 2.13 0.83
CA ILE A 299 19.32 3.39 0.11
C ILE A 299 20.76 3.44 -0.40
N LYS A 300 20.95 2.95 -1.63
CA LYS A 300 22.21 2.96 -2.36
C LYS A 300 21.91 3.05 -3.86
N ARG A 301 22.93 2.93 -4.71
CA ARG A 301 22.76 2.76 -6.15
C ARG A 301 21.62 1.77 -6.48
N ASP A 302 20.75 2.17 -7.41
CA ASP A 302 19.53 1.47 -7.87
C ASP A 302 18.32 1.64 -6.93
N ALA A 303 18.48 2.36 -5.83
CA ALA A 303 17.36 2.99 -5.13
C ALA A 303 17.03 4.34 -5.76
N LEU A 304 15.75 4.72 -5.67
CA LEU A 304 15.22 5.98 -6.15
C LEU A 304 14.50 6.70 -5.00
N LEU A 305 15.11 7.79 -4.53
CA LEU A 305 14.56 8.68 -3.53
C LEU A 305 13.56 9.65 -4.16
N GLU A 306 12.48 9.96 -3.45
CA GLU A 306 11.43 10.83 -3.92
C GLU A 306 11.14 11.89 -2.85
N ASN A 307 11.24 13.16 -3.25
CA ASN A 307 10.93 14.35 -2.46
C ASN A 307 11.78 14.60 -1.20
N VAL A 308 12.87 13.86 -0.98
CA VAL A 308 13.86 14.15 0.09
C VAL A 308 14.68 15.39 -0.20
N ALA A 309 14.99 16.21 0.81
CA ALA A 309 15.91 17.33 0.66
C ALA A 309 17.34 16.83 0.41
N VAL A 310 18.00 17.41 -0.60
CA VAL A 310 19.38 17.08 -0.97
C VAL A 310 20.14 18.38 -1.12
N ASN A 311 21.28 18.50 -0.45
CA ASN A 311 22.11 19.70 -0.53
C ASN A 311 23.05 19.68 -1.76
N GLU A 312 23.88 20.71 -1.90
CA GLU A 312 24.81 20.84 -3.04
C GLU A 312 25.92 19.78 -3.08
N TYR A 313 26.19 19.12 -1.95
CA TYR A 313 27.21 18.07 -1.81
C TYR A 313 26.65 16.66 -2.07
N GLY A 314 25.32 16.48 -2.13
CA GLY A 314 24.68 15.17 -2.28
C GLY A 314 24.18 14.56 -0.97
N GLU A 315 24.32 15.27 0.16
CA GLU A 315 23.84 14.81 1.46
C GLU A 315 22.32 14.93 1.52
N VAL A 316 21.67 13.88 2.02
CA VAL A 316 20.21 13.81 2.18
C VAL A 316 19.83 14.20 3.60
N ASP A 317 18.91 15.15 3.74
CA ASP A 317 18.30 15.46 5.04
C ASP A 317 16.93 14.75 5.14
N PHE A 318 16.91 13.65 5.89
CA PHE A 318 15.69 12.88 6.17
C PHE A 318 14.79 13.54 7.21
N TYR A 319 15.25 14.58 7.91
CA TYR A 319 14.49 15.34 8.90
C TYR A 319 13.88 16.62 8.31
N ASP A 320 14.11 16.90 7.02
CA ASP A 320 13.50 18.05 6.36
C ASP A 320 12.06 17.74 5.90
N HIS A 321 11.12 18.43 6.53
CA HIS A 321 9.67 18.37 6.27
C HIS A 321 9.18 19.42 5.26
N SER A 322 10.07 20.28 4.74
CA SER A 322 9.72 21.46 3.94
C SER A 322 8.98 21.16 2.63
N ILE A 323 9.22 19.99 2.04
CA ILE A 323 8.58 19.56 0.79
C ILE A 323 7.35 18.72 1.09
N THR A 324 7.50 17.70 1.93
CA THR A 324 6.43 16.80 2.33
C THR A 324 6.85 15.93 3.50
N GLU A 325 5.88 15.61 4.34
CA GLU A 325 5.96 14.53 5.34
C GLU A 325 5.98 13.14 4.69
N ASN A 326 5.61 13.00 3.41
CA ASN A 326 5.56 11.72 2.68
C ASN A 326 6.78 11.54 1.77
N SER A 327 7.98 11.88 2.26
CA SER A 327 9.21 11.56 1.54
C SER A 327 9.40 10.04 1.46
N ARG A 328 9.89 9.56 0.32
CA ARG A 328 9.92 8.12 0.00
C ARG A 328 11.25 7.68 -0.59
N VAL A 329 11.44 6.36 -0.57
CA VAL A 329 12.43 5.68 -1.40
C VAL A 329 11.81 4.42 -1.99
N SER A 330 12.04 4.16 -3.27
CA SER A 330 11.81 2.85 -3.88
C SER A 330 13.14 2.13 -4.06
N TYR A 331 13.17 0.84 -3.77
CA TYR A 331 14.33 -0.01 -4.04
C TYR A 331 13.86 -1.43 -4.37
N PRO A 332 14.63 -2.18 -5.17
CA PRO A 332 14.30 -3.57 -5.44
C PRO A 332 14.47 -4.40 -4.16
N ILE A 333 13.65 -5.44 -4.00
CA ILE A 333 13.53 -6.15 -2.71
C ILE A 333 14.86 -6.77 -2.26
N TYR A 334 15.73 -7.14 -3.21
CA TYR A 334 17.06 -7.68 -2.94
C TYR A 334 18.04 -6.68 -2.29
N HIS A 335 17.66 -5.40 -2.12
CA HIS A 335 18.43 -4.48 -1.30
C HIS A 335 18.32 -4.80 0.20
N ILE A 336 17.28 -5.54 0.60
CA ILE A 336 17.13 -6.08 1.95
C ILE A 336 17.79 -7.46 2.02
N ASN A 337 18.63 -7.70 3.03
CA ASN A 337 19.41 -8.94 3.13
C ASN A 337 18.57 -10.17 3.51
N LYS A 338 17.59 -10.00 4.41
CA LYS A 338 16.76 -11.11 4.91
C LYS A 338 15.40 -11.15 4.21
N ILE A 339 15.39 -11.68 3.00
CA ILE A 339 14.18 -11.81 2.17
C ILE A 339 13.92 -13.25 1.77
N VAL A 340 12.68 -13.54 1.39
CA VAL A 340 12.30 -14.81 0.75
C VAL A 340 12.38 -14.65 -0.78
N LEU A 341 12.99 -15.63 -1.46
CA LEU A 341 13.10 -15.69 -2.91
C LEU A 341 12.67 -17.08 -3.42
N PRO A 342 11.68 -17.18 -4.35
CA PRO A 342 10.77 -16.11 -4.77
C PRO A 342 9.93 -15.59 -3.59
N SER A 343 9.41 -14.36 -3.69
CA SER A 343 8.71 -13.64 -2.61
C SER A 343 7.33 -14.22 -2.26
N LYS A 344 7.30 -15.45 -1.76
CA LYS A 344 6.12 -16.19 -1.31
C LYS A 344 6.48 -17.21 -0.23
N ALA A 345 5.53 -17.56 0.61
CA ALA A 345 5.67 -18.56 1.66
C ALA A 345 4.37 -19.36 1.83
N GLY A 346 4.30 -20.18 2.88
CA GLY A 346 3.10 -20.95 3.21
C GLY A 346 1.93 -20.08 3.70
N HIS A 347 0.93 -20.73 4.28
CA HIS A 347 -0.25 -20.07 4.82
C HIS A 347 0.08 -19.25 6.08
N ALA A 348 -0.54 -18.09 6.24
CA ALA A 348 -0.39 -17.28 7.43
C ALA A 348 -0.98 -17.98 8.65
N SER A 349 -0.21 -18.06 9.73
CA SER A 349 -0.69 -18.51 11.04
C SER A 349 -1.12 -17.34 11.93
N ASN A 350 -0.56 -16.16 11.68
CA ASN A 350 -0.81 -14.96 12.48
C ASN A 350 -1.24 -13.80 11.58
N ILE A 351 -2.40 -13.23 11.90
CA ILE A 351 -2.97 -12.05 11.24
C ILE A 351 -2.94 -10.89 12.25
N ILE A 352 -2.18 -9.84 11.96
CA ILE A 352 -2.02 -8.71 12.86
C ILE A 352 -2.68 -7.48 12.24
N TYR A 353 -3.63 -6.88 12.95
CA TYR A 353 -4.25 -5.62 12.60
C TYR A 353 -3.59 -4.49 13.39
N LEU A 354 -2.85 -3.62 12.71
CA LEU A 354 -2.17 -2.47 13.31
C LEU A 354 -3.09 -1.26 13.30
N SER A 355 -3.46 -0.79 14.49
CA SER A 355 -4.27 0.42 14.68
C SER A 355 -3.46 1.48 15.43
N ALA A 356 -3.37 2.70 14.90
CA ALA A 356 -2.79 3.82 15.65
C ALA A 356 -3.90 4.58 16.36
N ASP A 357 -4.28 4.12 17.55
CA ASP A 357 -5.33 4.75 18.35
C ASP A 357 -4.80 5.99 19.08
N ALA A 358 -5.18 7.19 18.63
CA ALA A 358 -4.82 8.44 19.27
C ALA A 358 -5.76 8.84 20.42
N PHE A 359 -6.86 8.10 20.64
CA PHE A 359 -7.74 8.28 21.81
C PHE A 359 -7.14 7.64 23.06
N GLY A 360 -6.24 6.66 22.91
CA GLY A 360 -5.59 5.96 24.01
C GLY A 360 -6.54 5.01 24.75
N VAL A 361 -7.45 4.36 24.02
CA VAL A 361 -8.50 3.50 24.56
C VAL A 361 -8.20 2.03 24.30
N LEU A 362 -7.73 1.69 23.09
CA LEU A 362 -7.41 0.32 22.70
C LEU A 362 -6.28 -0.24 23.59
N PRO A 363 -6.39 -1.50 24.06
CA PRO A 363 -5.26 -2.17 24.70
C PRO A 363 -4.08 -2.29 23.71
N PRO A 364 -2.83 -2.38 24.20
CA PRO A 364 -1.66 -2.62 23.34
C PRO A 364 -1.81 -3.82 22.42
N VAL A 365 -2.49 -4.89 22.88
CA VAL A 365 -2.83 -6.05 22.07
C VAL A 365 -4.14 -6.68 22.55
N SER A 366 -4.97 -7.10 21.60
CA SER A 366 -6.14 -7.96 21.84
C SER A 366 -6.05 -9.25 21.03
N ILE A 367 -6.53 -10.34 21.62
CA ILE A 367 -6.75 -11.62 20.95
C ILE A 367 -8.18 -11.62 20.42
N LEU A 368 -8.35 -11.76 19.12
CA LEU A 368 -9.65 -11.71 18.46
C LEU A 368 -10.16 -13.12 18.17
N ASP A 369 -11.45 -13.36 18.37
CA ASP A 369 -12.12 -14.49 17.73
C ASP A 369 -12.46 -14.21 16.25
N ASP A 370 -12.97 -15.21 15.54
CA ASP A 370 -13.30 -15.11 14.10
C ASP A 370 -14.30 -14.00 13.76
N ALA A 371 -15.26 -13.73 14.65
CA ALA A 371 -16.28 -12.71 14.42
C ALA A 371 -15.72 -11.32 14.70
N GLN A 372 -14.91 -11.18 15.75
CA GLN A 372 -14.18 -9.95 16.05
C GLN A 372 -13.15 -9.64 14.97
N ALA A 373 -12.44 -10.65 14.45
CA ALA A 373 -11.50 -10.49 13.35
C ALA A 373 -12.19 -9.90 12.11
N GLN A 374 -13.40 -10.38 11.79
CA GLN A 374 -14.22 -9.83 10.70
C GLN A 374 -14.67 -8.40 10.98
N TYR A 375 -15.21 -8.16 12.17
CA TYR A 375 -15.72 -6.86 12.57
C TYR A 375 -14.62 -5.79 12.49
N HIS A 376 -13.46 -6.05 13.12
CA HIS A 376 -12.35 -5.10 13.11
C HIS A 376 -11.68 -4.95 11.75
N PHE A 377 -11.69 -5.98 10.89
CA PHE A 377 -11.22 -5.86 9.51
C PHE A 377 -12.13 -4.96 8.67
N LEU A 378 -13.45 -5.11 8.80
CA LEU A 378 -14.43 -4.26 8.10
C LEU A 378 -14.42 -2.81 8.62
N CYS A 379 -14.18 -2.61 9.92
CA CYS A 379 -13.99 -1.27 10.48
C CYS A 379 -12.67 -0.65 10.01
N GLY A 380 -11.58 -1.41 10.07
CA GLY A 380 -10.23 -0.95 9.77
C GLY A 380 -9.86 0.36 10.46
N PHE A 381 -10.10 0.42 11.77
CA PHE A 381 -9.94 1.64 12.57
C PHE A 381 -8.47 2.02 12.76
N THR A 382 -8.21 3.31 12.62
CA THR A 382 -7.02 4.03 13.08
C THR A 382 -7.42 5.45 13.50
N SER A 383 -6.47 6.29 13.88
CA SER A 383 -6.72 7.72 14.12
C SER A 383 -5.86 8.63 13.25
N LYS A 384 -6.39 9.81 12.95
CA LYS A 384 -5.62 10.97 12.49
C LYS A 384 -5.17 11.79 13.70
N LEU A 385 -3.93 12.26 13.67
CA LEU A 385 -3.32 13.03 14.76
C LEU A 385 -3.67 14.50 14.68
N ALA A 386 -3.95 15.10 15.84
CA ALA A 386 -4.01 16.56 15.97
C ALA A 386 -2.70 17.20 15.49
N GLY A 387 -2.80 18.27 14.70
CA GLY A 387 -1.66 19.03 14.18
C GLY A 387 -0.95 18.44 12.96
N THR A 388 -1.26 17.21 12.53
CA THR A 388 -0.61 16.58 11.35
C THR A 388 -1.30 16.89 10.02
N GLU A 389 -2.57 17.31 10.05
CA GLU A 389 -3.30 17.81 8.87
C GLU A 389 -3.89 19.19 9.18
N ARG A 390 -3.93 20.08 8.18
CA ARG A 390 -4.54 21.42 8.31
C ARG A 390 -5.99 21.30 8.81
N GLY A 391 -6.26 21.89 9.98
CA GLY A 391 -7.60 21.97 10.57
C GLY A 391 -7.95 20.88 11.59
N ILE A 392 -7.03 19.95 11.90
CA ILE A 392 -7.26 18.94 12.95
C ILE A 392 -6.66 19.40 14.27
N THR A 393 -7.51 19.77 15.24
CA THR A 393 -7.10 20.22 16.59
C THR A 393 -7.21 19.14 17.67
N GLU A 394 -7.97 18.07 17.41
CA GLU A 394 -8.15 16.91 18.29
C GLU A 394 -8.02 15.61 17.48
N PRO A 395 -7.63 14.49 18.09
CA PRO A 395 -7.63 13.19 17.42
C PRO A 395 -8.97 12.89 16.74
N GLN A 396 -8.92 12.51 15.46
CA GLN A 396 -10.11 12.12 14.70
C GLN A 396 -10.08 10.63 14.37
N PRO A 397 -11.22 9.93 14.52
CA PRO A 397 -11.30 8.53 14.12
C PRO A 397 -11.19 8.43 12.60
N SER A 398 -10.51 7.41 12.11
CA SER A 398 -10.47 7.08 10.69
C SER A 398 -10.77 5.59 10.54
N PHE A 399 -11.93 5.30 9.96
CA PHE A 399 -12.33 3.95 9.59
C PHE A 399 -11.99 3.73 8.13
N SER A 400 -11.17 2.73 7.85
CA SER A 400 -10.72 2.40 6.51
C SER A 400 -10.85 0.89 6.32
N PRO A 401 -11.99 0.39 5.82
CA PRO A 401 -12.21 -1.06 5.63
C PRO A 401 -11.01 -1.78 5.02
N ALA A 402 -10.78 -3.00 5.49
CA ALA A 402 -9.63 -3.84 5.15
C ALA A 402 -8.25 -3.18 5.41
N PHE A 403 -8.21 -2.12 6.22
CA PHE A 403 -7.05 -1.25 6.43
C PHE A 403 -6.48 -0.69 5.11
N GLY A 404 -7.34 -0.51 4.10
CA GLY A 404 -6.93 -0.21 2.73
C GLY A 404 -8.03 0.35 1.84
N GLU A 405 -9.05 1.02 2.42
CA GLU A 405 -10.27 1.49 1.74
C GLU A 405 -9.98 2.14 0.39
N ALA A 406 -8.97 3.01 0.32
CA ALA A 406 -8.63 3.78 -0.88
C ALA A 406 -8.21 2.93 -2.09
N PHE A 407 -8.01 1.63 -1.92
CA PHE A 407 -7.59 0.68 -2.95
C PHE A 407 -8.61 -0.42 -3.24
N LEU A 408 -9.71 -0.46 -2.48
CA LEU A 408 -10.76 -1.47 -2.66
C LEU A 408 -11.59 -1.13 -3.89
N THR A 409 -11.75 -2.10 -4.78
CA THR A 409 -12.56 -2.00 -6.00
C THR A 409 -13.88 -2.76 -5.87
N LEU A 410 -13.96 -3.69 -4.92
CA LEU A 410 -15.17 -4.45 -4.58
C LEU A 410 -15.73 -4.01 -3.22
N HIS A 411 -16.89 -4.53 -2.87
CA HIS A 411 -17.48 -4.25 -1.55
C HIS A 411 -16.58 -4.83 -0.43
N PRO A 412 -16.33 -4.12 0.68
CA PRO A 412 -15.45 -4.56 1.76
C PRO A 412 -15.71 -5.99 2.29
N THR A 413 -16.97 -6.42 2.27
CA THR A 413 -17.36 -7.78 2.69
C THR A 413 -16.75 -8.90 1.82
N MET A 414 -16.41 -8.63 0.56
CA MET A 414 -15.73 -9.60 -0.32
C MET A 414 -14.31 -9.91 0.18
N TYR A 415 -13.59 -8.89 0.62
CA TYR A 415 -12.24 -9.04 1.19
C TYR A 415 -12.29 -9.70 2.56
N SER A 416 -13.26 -9.32 3.40
CA SER A 416 -13.46 -9.94 4.72
C SER A 416 -13.77 -11.44 4.58
N LYS A 417 -14.69 -11.80 3.68
CA LYS A 417 -15.08 -13.19 3.43
C LYS A 417 -13.92 -14.06 2.95
N THR A 418 -13.13 -13.57 1.99
CA THR A 418 -11.97 -14.31 1.46
C THR A 418 -10.88 -14.49 2.51
N LEU A 419 -10.55 -13.44 3.27
CA LEU A 419 -9.58 -13.51 4.36
C LEU A 419 -10.00 -14.51 5.43
N VAL A 420 -11.25 -14.46 5.90
CA VAL A 420 -11.76 -15.34 6.96
C VAL A 420 -11.83 -16.79 6.52
N SER A 421 -12.22 -17.02 5.26
CA SER A 421 -12.20 -18.37 4.70
C SER A 421 -10.80 -18.97 4.80
N LYS A 422 -9.77 -18.19 4.45
CA LYS A 422 -8.37 -18.61 4.56
C LYS A 422 -7.89 -18.77 6.00
N MET A 423 -8.30 -17.87 6.89
CA MET A 423 -7.98 -17.99 8.31
C MET A 423 -8.55 -19.28 8.92
N LYS A 424 -9.81 -19.60 8.63
CA LYS A 424 -10.47 -20.83 9.11
C LYS A 424 -9.85 -22.09 8.52
N GLU A 425 -9.57 -22.07 7.21
CA GLU A 425 -8.94 -23.19 6.50
C GLU A 425 -7.58 -23.57 7.11
N HIS A 426 -6.83 -22.57 7.56
CA HIS A 426 -5.45 -22.75 8.04
C HIS A 426 -5.27 -22.52 9.54
N ASN A 427 -6.36 -22.43 10.31
CA ASN A 427 -6.36 -22.16 11.76
C ASN A 427 -5.52 -20.93 12.17
N ALA A 428 -5.56 -19.88 11.34
CA ALA A 428 -4.85 -18.63 11.60
C ALA A 428 -5.54 -17.84 12.71
N LYS A 429 -4.76 -17.16 13.55
CA LYS A 429 -5.28 -16.32 14.64
C LYS A 429 -5.14 -14.85 14.32
N ALA A 430 -6.11 -14.04 14.74
CA ALA A 430 -6.09 -12.60 14.56
C ALA A 430 -5.84 -11.84 15.87
N TYR A 431 -5.06 -10.77 15.75
CA TYR A 431 -4.72 -9.89 16.85
C TYR A 431 -4.91 -8.43 16.45
N LEU A 432 -5.47 -7.62 17.35
CA LEU A 432 -5.54 -6.16 17.19
C LEU A 432 -4.41 -5.54 18.03
N VAL A 433 -3.45 -4.90 17.39
CA VAL A 433 -2.29 -4.29 18.06
C VAL A 433 -2.38 -2.77 17.96
N ASN A 434 -2.43 -2.11 19.13
CA ASN A 434 -2.38 -0.66 19.20
C ASN A 434 -0.92 -0.19 19.08
N THR A 435 -0.64 0.51 17.99
CA THR A 435 0.66 1.16 17.70
C THR A 435 0.58 2.68 17.89
N GLY A 436 -0.53 3.16 18.44
CA GLY A 436 -0.81 4.55 18.75
C GLY A 436 -0.47 4.87 20.19
N TRP A 437 -1.41 5.52 20.88
CA TRP A 437 -1.23 6.13 22.19
C TRP A 437 -1.90 5.32 23.31
N ASN A 438 -1.55 5.65 24.54
CA ASN A 438 -2.21 5.16 25.76
C ASN A 438 -2.74 6.33 26.61
N GLY A 439 -3.25 6.04 27.81
CA GLY A 439 -3.83 7.04 28.72
C GLY A 439 -2.89 8.15 29.17
N THR A 440 -1.58 7.96 29.05
CA THR A 440 -0.59 9.00 29.39
C THR A 440 -0.41 10.04 28.28
N GLY A 441 -1.09 9.89 27.14
CA GLY A 441 -0.88 10.73 25.97
C GLY A 441 0.46 10.48 25.26
N LYS A 442 1.17 9.40 25.60
CA LYS A 442 2.39 8.95 24.91
C LYS A 442 2.09 7.81 23.97
N ARG A 443 2.83 7.78 22.86
CA ARG A 443 2.82 6.64 21.94
C ARG A 443 3.37 5.40 22.64
N ILE A 444 2.75 4.24 22.42
CA ILE A 444 3.25 2.95 22.91
C ILE A 444 4.66 2.75 22.34
N SER A 445 5.59 2.34 23.22
CA SER A 445 6.99 2.28 22.84
C SER A 445 7.22 1.18 21.80
N LEU A 446 8.10 1.43 20.82
CA LEU A 446 8.47 0.42 19.82
C LEU A 446 9.05 -0.84 20.48
N LYS A 447 9.68 -0.71 21.64
CA LYS A 447 10.19 -1.82 22.44
C LYS A 447 9.03 -2.71 22.94
N ASP A 448 7.99 -2.12 23.52
CA ASP A 448 6.81 -2.88 23.97
C ASP A 448 6.07 -3.49 22.78
N THR A 449 5.88 -2.75 21.68
CA THR A 449 5.24 -3.27 20.47
C THR A 449 6.02 -4.47 19.89
N ARG A 450 7.35 -4.40 19.79
CA ARG A 450 8.17 -5.53 19.33
C ARG A 450 8.07 -6.74 20.27
N ALA A 451 8.04 -6.53 21.58
CA ALA A 451 7.84 -7.61 22.54
C ALA A 451 6.45 -8.26 22.44
N ILE A 452 5.41 -7.47 22.12
CA ILE A 452 4.06 -7.98 21.82
C ILE A 452 4.09 -8.82 20.53
N ILE A 453 4.72 -8.32 19.47
CA ILE A 453 4.85 -9.08 18.21
C ILE A 453 5.62 -10.38 18.45
N ASP A 454 6.73 -10.35 19.20
CA ASP A 454 7.48 -11.55 19.59
C ASP A 454 6.56 -12.59 20.28
N ALA A 455 5.72 -12.13 21.22
CA ALA A 455 4.78 -13.00 21.96
C ALA A 455 3.64 -13.56 21.11
N ILE A 456 3.22 -12.84 20.06
CA ILE A 456 2.29 -13.34 19.04
C ILE A 456 2.96 -14.44 18.22
N LEU A 457 4.14 -14.15 17.70
CA LEU A 457 4.83 -15.03 16.76
C LEU A 457 5.37 -16.31 17.42
N ASP A 458 5.75 -16.27 18.70
CA ASP A 458 6.14 -17.46 19.47
C ASP A 458 4.96 -18.23 20.09
N GLY A 459 3.73 -17.69 19.98
CA GLY A 459 2.50 -18.29 20.49
C GLY A 459 2.35 -18.24 22.01
N SER A 460 3.21 -17.53 22.74
CA SER A 460 3.11 -17.38 24.20
C SER A 460 1.87 -16.59 24.61
N ILE A 461 1.42 -15.62 23.79
CA ILE A 461 0.21 -14.83 24.03
C ILE A 461 -1.05 -15.69 24.15
N ASP A 462 -1.12 -16.79 23.40
CA ASP A 462 -2.30 -17.67 23.34
C ASP A 462 -2.49 -18.51 24.61
N LYS A 463 -1.43 -18.61 25.43
CA LYS A 463 -1.43 -19.34 26.70
C LYS A 463 -1.54 -18.41 27.90
N ALA A 464 -1.49 -17.10 27.68
CA ALA A 464 -1.54 -16.10 28.74
C ALA A 464 -2.93 -16.02 29.35
N GLU A 465 -2.99 -15.78 30.66
CA GLU A 465 -4.25 -15.44 31.31
C GLU A 465 -4.78 -14.12 30.74
N THR A 466 -6.06 -14.08 30.39
CA THR A 466 -6.67 -12.90 29.76
C THR A 466 -7.54 -12.10 30.72
N VAL A 467 -7.69 -10.81 30.43
CA VAL A 467 -8.68 -9.91 31.01
C VAL A 467 -9.63 -9.41 29.93
N HIS A 468 -10.91 -9.27 30.27
CA HIS A 468 -11.89 -8.65 29.40
C HIS A 468 -11.83 -7.13 29.51
N ILE A 469 -11.79 -6.46 28.37
CA ILE A 469 -11.83 -5.01 28.23
C ILE A 469 -13.28 -4.60 27.90
N PRO A 470 -14.01 -3.96 28.85
CA PRO A 470 -15.40 -3.60 28.66
C PRO A 470 -15.59 -2.55 27.57
N PHE A 471 -16.85 -2.33 27.16
CA PHE A 471 -17.29 -1.43 26.09
C PHE A 471 -16.82 -1.83 24.69
N LEU A 472 -15.51 -2.03 24.49
CA LEU A 472 -14.95 -2.48 23.21
C LEU A 472 -15.11 -3.99 22.98
N ASN A 473 -15.53 -4.74 24.00
CA ASN A 473 -15.74 -6.19 23.96
C ASN A 473 -14.45 -6.99 23.66
N LEU A 474 -13.26 -6.48 24.03
CA LEU A 474 -11.98 -7.11 23.66
C LEU A 474 -11.43 -8.02 24.77
N LYS A 475 -10.52 -8.93 24.40
CA LYS A 475 -9.72 -9.73 25.35
C LYS A 475 -8.25 -9.36 25.20
N ALA A 476 -7.62 -8.96 26.30
CA ALA A 476 -6.20 -8.66 26.35
C ALA A 476 -5.48 -9.62 27.31
N PRO A 477 -4.20 -9.95 27.09
CA PRO A 477 -3.41 -10.70 28.07
C PRO A 477 -3.19 -9.86 29.34
N LYS A 478 -3.21 -10.48 30.52
CA LYS A 478 -2.91 -9.79 31.79
C LYS A 478 -1.44 -9.41 31.89
N THR A 479 -0.54 -10.28 31.43
CA THR A 479 0.91 -10.08 31.45
C THR A 479 1.52 -10.70 30.19
N LEU A 480 2.63 -10.12 29.71
CA LEU A 480 3.47 -10.67 28.66
C LEU A 480 4.93 -10.43 29.02
N HIS A 481 5.79 -11.37 28.63
CA HIS A 481 7.22 -11.26 28.88
C HIS A 481 7.81 -10.05 28.14
N LYS A 482 8.64 -9.25 28.83
CA LYS A 482 9.29 -8.02 28.31
C LYS A 482 8.35 -6.91 27.84
N VAL A 483 7.06 -6.98 28.18
CA VAL A 483 6.10 -5.89 27.97
C VAL A 483 5.89 -5.17 29.30
N SER A 484 5.90 -3.83 29.25
CA SER A 484 5.59 -3.00 30.41
C SER A 484 4.17 -3.25 30.94
N ASN A 485 3.86 -2.85 32.17
CA ASN A 485 2.51 -3.02 32.75
C ASN A 485 1.49 -2.04 32.13
N ILE A 486 1.18 -2.23 30.85
CA ILE A 486 0.32 -1.37 30.02
C ILE A 486 -0.77 -2.14 29.28
N LEU A 487 -0.83 -3.47 29.45
CA LEU A 487 -1.70 -4.37 28.68
C LEU A 487 -3.18 -4.14 28.94
N ASP A 488 -3.53 -3.78 30.18
CA ASP A 488 -4.82 -3.21 30.49
C ASP A 488 -4.75 -1.68 30.30
N PRO A 489 -5.43 -1.12 29.28
CA PRO A 489 -5.31 0.30 28.93
C PRO A 489 -5.72 1.23 30.07
N ARG A 490 -6.61 0.77 30.97
CA ARG A 490 -7.08 1.53 32.14
C ARG A 490 -5.95 1.87 33.11
N THR A 491 -4.93 1.01 33.19
CA THR A 491 -3.79 1.20 34.11
C THR A 491 -2.88 2.38 33.75
N THR A 492 -3.03 2.90 32.53
CA THR A 492 -2.24 4.06 32.04
C THR A 492 -2.92 5.41 32.28
N TYR A 493 -4.14 5.41 32.83
CA TYR A 493 -4.87 6.61 33.23
C TYR A 493 -4.69 6.89 34.72
N SER A 494 -4.72 8.17 35.10
CA SER A 494 -4.77 8.58 36.50
C SER A 494 -6.13 8.32 37.14
N ASP A 495 -7.22 8.43 36.37
CA ASP A 495 -8.58 8.08 36.76
C ASP A 495 -9.18 7.13 35.71
N VAL A 496 -9.65 5.97 36.15
CA VAL A 496 -10.27 4.97 35.27
C VAL A 496 -11.52 5.53 34.58
N LYS A 497 -12.23 6.48 35.21
CA LYS A 497 -13.40 7.12 34.60
C LYS A 497 -13.08 7.87 33.31
N GLU A 498 -11.89 8.46 33.20
CA GLU A 498 -11.46 9.13 31.97
C GLU A 498 -11.31 8.11 30.82
N TRP A 499 -10.84 6.90 31.12
CA TRP A 499 -10.81 5.82 30.14
C TRP A 499 -12.21 5.38 29.77
N GLU A 500 -13.12 5.21 30.74
CA GLU A 500 -14.51 4.79 30.49
C GLU A 500 -15.25 5.77 29.58
N GLU A 501 -15.15 7.07 29.82
CA GLU A 501 -15.77 8.11 28.99
C GLU A 501 -15.26 8.06 27.53
N LYS A 502 -13.94 7.93 27.35
CA LYS A 502 -13.33 7.80 26.02
C LYS A 502 -13.69 6.47 25.35
N ALA A 503 -13.77 5.38 26.13
CA ALA A 503 -14.14 4.06 25.64
C ALA A 503 -15.59 4.03 25.14
N ILE A 504 -16.52 4.64 25.89
CA ILE A 504 -17.92 4.75 25.48
C ILE A 504 -18.04 5.57 24.20
N LYS A 505 -17.33 6.70 24.12
CA LYS A 505 -17.30 7.54 22.91
C LYS A 505 -16.77 6.77 21.69
N LEU A 506 -15.64 6.07 21.84
CA LEU A 506 -15.05 5.28 20.75
C LEU A 506 -15.94 4.11 20.34
N ALA A 507 -16.52 3.39 21.29
CA ALA A 507 -17.48 2.32 21.04
C ALA A 507 -18.69 2.81 20.22
N GLY A 508 -19.25 3.97 20.58
CA GLY A 508 -20.35 4.58 19.81
C GLY A 508 -19.95 4.93 18.38
N LEU A 509 -18.72 5.39 18.15
CA LEU A 509 -18.18 5.64 16.81
C LEU A 509 -18.04 4.36 15.98
N TYR A 510 -17.58 3.27 16.59
CA TYR A 510 -17.50 1.96 15.95
C TYR A 510 -18.89 1.45 15.55
N ILE A 511 -19.86 1.48 16.48
CA ILE A 511 -21.24 1.03 16.23
C ILE A 511 -21.84 1.81 15.07
N LYS A 512 -21.79 3.16 15.13
CA LYS A 512 -22.29 4.03 14.06
C LYS A 512 -21.61 3.76 12.71
N ASN A 513 -20.29 3.58 12.71
CA ASN A 513 -19.58 3.27 11.47
C ASN A 513 -20.02 1.91 10.91
N PHE A 514 -20.28 0.91 11.75
CA PHE A 514 -20.59 -0.45 11.31
C PHE A 514 -21.99 -0.60 10.71
N GLU A 515 -22.92 0.32 11.00
CA GLU A 515 -24.29 0.35 10.44
C GLU A 515 -24.29 0.19 8.91
N GLN A 516 -23.30 0.75 8.20
CA GLN A 516 -23.18 0.68 6.75
C GLN A 516 -23.04 -0.76 6.20
N TYR A 517 -22.57 -1.71 7.03
CA TYR A 517 -22.40 -3.12 6.64
C TYR A 517 -23.60 -3.99 7.02
N THR A 518 -24.57 -3.46 7.76
CA THR A 518 -25.74 -4.21 8.26
C THR A 518 -26.87 -4.38 7.24
N ASN A 519 -26.62 -4.01 5.98
CA ASN A 519 -27.52 -4.25 4.86
C ASN A 519 -27.51 -5.72 4.37
N THR A 520 -26.63 -6.56 4.93
CA THR A 520 -26.54 -8.00 4.66
C THR A 520 -26.76 -8.80 5.95
N GLU A 521 -27.20 -10.05 5.84
CA GLU A 521 -27.37 -10.94 7.00
C GLU A 521 -26.02 -11.24 7.68
N GLU A 522 -24.96 -11.38 6.88
CA GLU A 522 -23.59 -11.54 7.38
C GLU A 522 -23.15 -10.34 8.21
N GLY A 523 -23.39 -9.12 7.73
CA GLY A 523 -23.05 -7.90 8.47
C GLY A 523 -23.86 -7.76 9.76
N LYS A 524 -25.16 -8.06 9.74
CA LYS A 524 -26.00 -8.04 10.96
C LYS A 524 -25.49 -9.01 12.02
N ALA A 525 -25.06 -10.21 11.62
CA ALA A 525 -24.54 -11.22 12.54
C ALA A 525 -23.24 -10.78 13.24
N LEU A 526 -22.48 -9.85 12.67
CA LEU A 526 -21.23 -9.35 13.25
C LEU A 526 -21.41 -8.25 14.29
N VAL A 527 -22.60 -7.64 14.42
CA VAL A 527 -22.84 -6.54 15.38
C VAL A 527 -22.52 -6.93 16.82
N ILE A 528 -22.83 -8.18 17.20
CA ILE A 528 -22.55 -8.71 18.56
C ILE A 528 -21.05 -8.90 18.84
N ALA A 529 -20.21 -8.96 17.80
CA ALA A 529 -18.76 -9.09 17.95
C ALA A 529 -18.08 -7.74 18.18
N GLY A 530 -18.75 -6.64 17.83
CA GLY A 530 -18.28 -5.29 18.04
C GLY A 530 -18.43 -4.78 19.48
N PRO A 531 -18.15 -3.49 19.70
CA PRO A 531 -18.39 -2.82 20.96
C PRO A 531 -19.84 -2.91 21.44
N GLN A 532 -20.03 -3.00 22.76
CA GLN A 532 -21.31 -3.13 23.45
C GLN A 532 -21.44 -1.99 24.47
N LEU A 533 -22.46 -1.14 24.32
CA LEU A 533 -22.74 0.02 25.18
C LEU A 533 -23.92 -0.19 26.12
#